data_AF-A0A2V9NSY1-F1
#
_entry.id   AF-A0A2V9NSY1-F1
#
_cell.length_a   1.000
_cell.length_b   1.000
_cell.length_c   1.000
_cell.angle_alpha   90.00
_cell.angle_beta   90.00
_cell.angle_gamma   90.00
#
_symmetry.space_group_name_H-M   'P 1'
#
loop_
_entity.id
_entity.type
_entity.pdbx_description
1 polymer ?
#
loop_
_entity_poly.entity_id
_entity_poly.type
_entity_poly.pdbx_seq_one_letter_code
_entity_poly.pdbx_strand_id
1 'polypeptide(L)' 'GLEFWGGSFLCDPFGRVIAEASYDKEEILVGEVDLKSMEDTRRNWPFLRDRRIDSYASITSRMID' A
#
# COMPACT_ATOMS: atom_id res chain seq x y z
N GLY A 1 17.19 -21.23 -14.99
CA GLY A 1 15.94 -21.37 -14.21
C GLY A 1 15.40 -19.98 -13.91
N LEU A 2 14.14 -19.89 -13.48
CA LEU A 2 13.58 -18.63 -12.97
C LEU A 2 14.02 -18.44 -11.51
N GLU A 3 14.40 -17.23 -11.14
CA GLU A 3 14.71 -16.84 -9.76
C GLU A 3 13.54 -16.00 -9.23
N PHE A 4 13.02 -16.36 -8.06
CA PHE A 4 11.96 -15.62 -7.39
C PHE A 4 12.58 -14.73 -6.31
N TRP A 5 12.26 -13.45 -6.32
CA TRP A 5 13.02 -12.43 -5.57
C TRP A 5 12.45 -12.09 -4.18
N GLY A 6 11.78 -13.02 -3.50
CA GLY A 6 11.32 -12.83 -2.12
C GLY A 6 10.77 -11.41 -1.82
N GLY A 7 11.26 -10.77 -0.76
CA GLY A 7 11.08 -9.34 -0.55
C GLY A 7 9.65 -8.93 -0.13
N SER A 8 8.88 -9.86 0.44
CA SER A 8 7.60 -9.54 1.08
C SER A 8 7.80 -8.46 2.14
N PHE A 9 6.89 -7.50 2.24
CA PHE A 9 7.02 -6.41 3.22
C PHE A 9 5.68 -5.92 3.75
N LEU A 10 5.73 -5.20 4.88
CA LEU A 10 4.63 -4.45 5.46
C LEU A 10 4.97 -2.96 5.39
N CYS A 11 3.99 -2.10 5.10
CA CYS A 11 4.16 -0.66 5.14
C CYS A 11 3.09 0.07 5.93
N ASP A 12 3.46 1.23 6.48
CA ASP A 12 2.55 2.15 7.14
C ASP A 12 1.74 2.99 6.12
N PRO A 13 0.71 3.74 6.55
CA PRO A 13 -0.06 4.61 5.66
C PRO A 13 0.73 5.72 4.96
N PHE A 14 1.95 6.04 5.40
CA PHE A 14 2.87 6.97 4.77
C PHE A 14 3.81 6.29 3.76
N GLY A 15 3.66 4.97 3.56
CA GLY A 15 4.49 4.18 2.67
C GLY A 15 5.85 3.79 3.26
N ARG A 16 6.07 3.98 4.57
CA ARG A 16 7.31 3.51 5.23
C ARG A 16 7.24 2.00 5.39
N VAL A 17 8.31 1.30 5.03
CA VAL A 17 8.45 -0.13 5.28
C VAL A 17 8.68 -0.36 6.78
N ILE A 18 7.83 -1.15 7.41
CA ILE A 18 7.86 -1.44 8.86
C ILE A 18 8.36 -2.86 9.17
N ALA A 19 8.35 -3.75 8.17
CA ALA A 19 8.95 -5.08 8.23
C ALA A 19 9.20 -5.56 6.79
N GLU A 20 10.29 -6.26 6.53
CA GLU A 20 10.70 -6.74 5.21
C GLU A 20 11.39 -8.10 5.33
N ALA A 21 11.03 -9.02 4.45
CA ALA A 21 11.60 -10.37 4.37
C ALA A 21 12.83 -10.38 3.45
N SER A 22 13.65 -11.40 3.61
CA SER A 22 14.80 -11.66 2.74
C SER A 22 14.38 -11.84 1.27
N TYR A 23 15.27 -11.43 0.36
CA TYR A 23 15.08 -11.64 -1.09
C TYR A 23 15.46 -13.07 -1.53
N ASP A 24 16.34 -13.73 -0.76
CA ASP A 24 17.04 -14.95 -1.15
C ASP A 24 16.83 -16.13 -0.18
N LYS A 25 15.99 -15.98 0.85
CA LYS A 25 15.81 -16.98 1.91
C LYS A 25 14.35 -17.23 2.23
N GLU A 26 14.08 -18.46 2.68
CA GLU A 26 12.79 -18.82 3.27
C GLU A 26 12.66 -18.16 4.65
N GLU A 27 11.53 -17.49 4.88
CA GLU A 27 11.33 -16.68 6.08
C GLU A 27 9.84 -16.54 6.42
N ILE A 28 9.51 -16.49 7.72
CA ILE A 28 8.20 -16.07 8.21
C ILE A 28 8.32 -14.62 8.67
N LEU A 29 7.77 -13.70 7.89
CA LEU A 29 7.72 -12.28 8.25
C LEU A 29 6.56 -12.02 9.21
N VAL A 30 6.87 -11.52 10.40
CA VAL A 30 5.89 -11.10 11.41
C VAL A 30 6.12 -9.61 11.71
N GLY A 31 5.07 -8.80 11.67
CA GLY A 31 5.12 -7.39 11.99
C GLY A 31 3.88 -6.94 12.76
N GLU A 32 4.05 -5.93 13.62
CA GLU A 32 2.96 -5.31 14.36
C GLU A 32 2.35 -4.16 13.58
N VAL A 33 1.03 -4.07 13.59
CA VAL A 33 0.28 -3.01 12.90
C VAL A 33 -0.62 -2.29 13.90
N ASP A 34 -0.35 -1.01 14.15
CA ASP A 34 -1.24 -0.16 14.92
C ASP A 34 -2.36 0.40 14.04
N LEU A 35 -3.56 -0.15 14.19
CA LEU A 35 -4.74 0.30 13.46
C LEU A 35 -5.20 1.72 13.85
N LYS A 36 -4.83 2.21 15.04
CA LYS A 36 -5.23 3.56 15.49
C LYS A 36 -4.53 4.64 14.69
N SER A 37 -3.31 4.40 14.24
CA SER A 37 -2.53 5.31 13.37
C SER A 37 -3.25 5.68 12.06
N MET A 38 -4.19 4.85 11.60
CA MET A 38 -4.99 5.13 10.41
C MET A 38 -5.91 6.33 10.58
N GLU A 39 -6.48 6.52 11.77
CA GLU A 39 -7.40 7.63 12.05
C GLU A 39 -6.64 8.96 11.97
N ASP A 40 -5.48 9.04 12.62
CA ASP A 40 -4.61 10.22 12.58
C ASP A 40 -4.15 10.52 11.15
N THR A 41 -3.78 9.49 10.38
CA THR A 41 -3.40 9.67 8.98
C THR A 41 -4.54 10.25 8.15
N ARG A 42 -5.77 9.72 8.28
CA ARG A 42 -6.94 10.19 7.51
C ARG A 42 -7.38 11.61 7.89
N ARG A 43 -7.20 12.00 9.16
CA ARG A 43 -7.45 13.37 9.62
C ARG A 43 -6.46 14.36 9.03
N ASN A 44 -5.18 14.00 9.03
CA ASN A 44 -4.12 14.87 8.52
C ASN A 44 -4.13 14.94 6.99
N TRP A 45 -4.34 13.80 6.31
CA TRP A 45 -4.39 13.66 4.86
C TRP A 45 -5.77 13.15 4.41
N PRO A 46 -6.76 14.04 4.27
CA PRO A 46 -8.15 13.68 4.01
C PRO A 46 -8.41 13.31 2.55
N PHE A 47 -7.57 12.47 1.94
CA PHE A 47 -7.70 12.06 0.54
C PHE A 47 -9.08 11.51 0.23
N LEU A 48 -9.65 10.69 1.11
CA LEU A 48 -10.99 10.13 0.90
C LEU A 48 -12.08 11.19 0.76
N ARG A 49 -11.96 12.31 1.48
CA ARG A 49 -12.90 13.45 1.41
C ARG A 49 -12.72 14.24 0.12
N ASP A 50 -11.46 14.45 -0.28
CA ASP A 50 -11.12 15.39 -1.35
C ASP A 50 -11.05 14.73 -2.74
N ARG A 51 -11.37 13.43 -2.85
CA ARG A 51 -11.46 12.72 -4.14
C ARG A 51 -12.51 13.36 -5.06
N ARG A 52 -12.09 13.70 -6.28
CA ARG A 52 -12.97 14.09 -7.39
C ARG A 52 -13.63 12.89 -8.05
N ILE A 53 -14.49 12.21 -7.29
CA ILE A 53 -15.15 10.96 -7.73
C ILE A 53 -15.99 11.15 -9.00
N ASP A 54 -16.50 12.36 -9.21
CA ASP A 54 -17.22 12.77 -10.41
C ASP A 54 -16.38 12.64 -11.69
N SER A 55 -15.05 12.77 -11.55
CA SER A 55 -14.10 12.67 -12.67
C SER A 55 -13.59 11.24 -12.90
N TYR A 56 -14.03 10.24 -12.12
CA TYR A 56 -13.45 8.89 -12.15
C TYR A 56 -14.07 7.96 -13.19
N ALA A 57 -15.18 8.37 -13.81
CA ALA A 57 -15.96 7.51 -14.70
C ALA A 57 -15.13 6.86 -15.82
N SER A 58 -14.12 7.57 -16.34
CA SER A 58 -13.29 7.10 -17.44
C SER A 58 -12.10 6.24 -17.02
N ILE A 59 -11.79 6.11 -15.72
CA ILE A 59 -10.64 5.32 -15.22
C ILE A 59 -10.76 3.84 -15.61
N THR A 60 -12.00 3.32 -15.69
CA THR A 60 -12.27 1.93 -16.08
C THR A 60 -12.27 1.72 -17.59
N SER A 61 -12.18 2.79 -18.39
CA SER A 61 -12.14 2.68 -19.85
C SER A 61 -10.79 2.20 -20.33
N ARG A 62 -10.79 1.30 -21.32
CA ARG A 62 -9.57 0.79 -21.97
C ARG A 62 -8.82 1.88 -22.73
N MET A 63 -9.55 2.82 -23.32
CA MET A 63 -9.06 3.98 -24.07
C MET A 63 -10.17 5.05 -24.06
N ILE A 64 -9.77 6.33 -24.15
CA ILE A 64 -10.67 7.48 -24.28
C ILE A 64 -10.24 8.19 -25.56
N ASP A 65 -11.15 8.33 -26.53
CA ASP A 65 -10.93 8.99 -27.82
C ASP A 65 -11.45 10.44 -27.85
#